data_AF-A0A924LCV5-F1
#
_entry.id   AF-A0A924LCV5-F1
#
_cell.length_a   1.000
_cell.length_b   1.000
_cell.length_c   1.000
_cell.angle_alpha   90.00
_cell.angle_beta   90.00
_cell.angle_gamma   90.00
#
_symmetry.space_group_name_H-M   'P 1'
#
loop_
_entity.id
_entity.type
_entity.pdbx_description
1 polymer ?
#
loop_
_entity_poly.entity_id
_entity_poly.type
_entity_poly.pdbx_seq_one_letter_code
_entity_poly.pdbx_strand_id
1 'polypeptide(L)'
;MFASLLPLILSIAPQLAQHLFGANGGAIAESVAGAVAAVTGTDLAAPGGAEAAILAIQGKSELAAQLQIKLAEIAAAAQAETNRAADAQRLAELDAMKAAMADVASARGAEVALAQGHSSLAWGAPLLSGIILLAFGGMLFVVLTRAIPENSTALANVLLGTLAAMATQVANFWLGSSSGSASKSLLLANSMPIPNQGKPQ
;
A
#
# COMPACT_ATOMS: atom_id res chain seq x y z
N MET A 1 39.16 -2.37 6.58
CA MET A 1 38.96 -3.68 5.92
C MET A 1 38.03 -3.58 4.71
N PHE A 2 36.87 -2.91 4.81
CA PHE A 2 35.97 -2.70 3.66
C PHE A 2 36.57 -1.91 2.50
N ALA A 3 37.27 -0.82 2.79
CA ALA A 3 37.82 0.08 1.77
C ALA A 3 38.92 -0.56 0.91
N SER A 4 39.66 -1.55 1.43
CA SER A 4 40.73 -2.23 0.70
C SER A 4 40.21 -3.28 -0.29
N LEU A 5 38.98 -3.79 -0.12
CA LEU A 5 38.37 -4.77 -1.02
C LEU A 5 37.60 -4.14 -2.18
N LEU A 6 37.24 -2.86 -2.03
CA LEU A 6 36.46 -2.10 -3.00
C LEU A 6 37.02 -2.13 -4.42
N PRO A 7 38.33 -1.89 -4.68
CA PRO A 7 38.87 -1.91 -6.04
C PRO A 7 38.86 -3.31 -6.67
N LEU A 8 39.03 -4.37 -5.87
CA LEU A 8 38.99 -5.75 -6.33
C LEU A 8 37.55 -6.17 -6.66
N ILE A 9 36.60 -5.78 -5.82
CA ILE A 9 35.18 -6.10 -6.01
C ILE A 9 34.60 -5.31 -7.20
N LEU A 10 34.98 -4.04 -7.37
CA LEU A 10 34.58 -3.26 -8.54
C LEU A 10 35.15 -3.82 -9.85
N SER A 11 36.37 -4.37 -9.84
CA SER A 11 37.00 -4.87 -11.07
C SER A 11 36.53 -6.27 -11.48
N ILE A 12 36.20 -7.15 -10.52
CA ILE A 12 35.87 -8.55 -10.79
C ILE A 12 34.37 -8.84 -10.68
N ALA A 13 33.65 -8.19 -9.75
CA ALA A 13 32.25 -8.50 -9.45
C ALA A 13 31.43 -7.23 -9.12
N PRO A 14 31.20 -6.33 -10.10
CA PRO A 14 30.53 -5.05 -9.88
C PRO A 14 29.10 -5.20 -9.33
N GLN A 15 28.40 -6.31 -9.61
CA GLN A 15 27.08 -6.59 -9.02
C GLN A 15 27.10 -6.73 -7.48
N LEU A 16 28.23 -7.12 -6.88
CA LEU A 16 28.39 -7.20 -5.42
C LEU A 16 28.59 -5.81 -4.80
N ALA A 17 29.03 -4.81 -5.58
CA ALA A 17 29.21 -3.45 -5.10
C ALA A 17 27.91 -2.85 -4.56
N GLN A 18 26.78 -3.15 -5.19
CA GLN A 18 25.47 -2.66 -4.73
C GLN A 18 25.04 -3.29 -3.41
N HIS A 19 25.38 -4.57 -3.21
CA HIS A 19 25.03 -5.31 -2.00
C HIS A 19 25.99 -5.01 -0.83
N LEU A 20 27.20 -4.53 -1.11
CA LEU A 20 28.19 -4.08 -0.12
C LEU A 20 27.77 -2.84 0.68
N PHE A 21 26.97 -1.97 0.09
CA PHE A 21 26.45 -0.77 0.77
C PHE A 21 25.05 -0.98 1.37
N GLY A 22 24.48 -2.18 1.22
CA GLY A 22 23.19 -2.57 1.79
C GLY A 22 23.30 -3.18 3.19
N ALA A 23 22.16 -3.58 3.76
CA ALA A 23 22.09 -4.19 5.10
C ALA A 23 22.95 -5.45 5.27
N ASN A 24 23.25 -6.15 4.16
CA ASN A 24 24.07 -7.37 4.14
C ASN A 24 25.53 -7.12 3.73
N GLY A 25 25.96 -5.86 3.65
CA GLY A 25 27.30 -5.48 3.20
C GLY A 25 28.42 -6.09 4.05
N GLY A 26 28.19 -6.15 5.37
CA GLY A 26 28.98 -6.88 6.37
C GLY A 26 29.40 -8.27 5.91
N ALA A 27 28.40 -9.14 5.76
CA ALA A 27 28.55 -10.55 5.45
C ALA A 27 29.11 -10.80 4.03
N ILE A 28 28.75 -9.94 3.07
CA ILE A 28 29.24 -10.06 1.69
C ILE A 28 30.72 -9.72 1.61
N ALA A 29 31.19 -8.67 2.29
CA ALA A 29 32.62 -8.36 2.32
C ALA A 29 33.43 -9.45 3.01
N GLU A 30 32.90 -10.04 4.08
CA GLU A 30 33.55 -11.16 4.78
C GLU A 30 33.63 -12.41 3.90
N SER A 31 32.55 -12.73 3.18
CA SER A 31 32.51 -13.85 2.22
C SER A 31 33.49 -13.65 1.06
N VAL A 32 33.59 -12.42 0.54
CA VAL A 32 34.55 -12.06 -0.50
C VAL A 32 35.98 -12.10 0.03
N ALA A 33 36.23 -11.58 1.23
CA ALA A 33 37.55 -11.62 1.84
C ALA A 33 38.03 -13.07 2.07
N GLY A 34 37.14 -13.95 2.53
CA GLY A 34 37.41 -15.38 2.68
C GLY A 34 37.70 -16.07 1.35
N ALA A 35 36.92 -15.78 0.30
CA ALA A 35 37.15 -16.33 -1.04
C ALA A 35 38.50 -15.90 -1.63
N VAL A 36 38.88 -14.64 -1.47
CA VAL A 36 40.17 -14.14 -1.94
C VAL A 36 41.32 -14.74 -1.14
N ALA A 37 41.24 -14.78 0.19
CA ALA A 37 42.27 -15.40 1.03
C ALA A 37 42.44 -16.90 0.72
N ALA A 38 41.36 -17.62 0.42
CA ALA A 38 41.39 -19.04 0.04
C ALA A 38 42.07 -19.28 -1.32
N VAL A 39 41.92 -18.36 -2.28
CA VAL A 39 42.46 -18.51 -3.64
C VAL A 39 43.89 -17.94 -3.75
N THR A 40 44.18 -16.80 -3.13
CA THR A 40 45.49 -16.13 -3.26
C THR A 40 46.44 -16.41 -2.09
N GLY A 41 45.95 -17.03 -1.00
CA GLY A 41 46.73 -17.26 0.23
C GLY A 41 47.17 -15.98 0.93
N THR A 42 46.60 -14.83 0.55
CA THR A 42 47.00 -13.50 1.00
C THR A 42 45.97 -12.97 1.99
N ASP A 43 46.44 -12.51 3.15
CA ASP A 43 45.55 -11.88 4.13
C ASP A 43 45.25 -10.44 3.69
N LEU A 44 43.99 -10.20 3.34
CA LEU A 44 43.47 -8.91 2.92
C LEU A 44 43.31 -7.91 4.07
N ALA A 45 43.42 -8.38 5.32
CA ALA A 45 43.42 -7.53 6.51
C ALA A 45 44.80 -6.90 6.78
N ALA A 46 45.87 -7.39 6.15
CA ALA A 46 47.20 -6.82 6.25
C ALA A 46 47.33 -5.51 5.43
N PRO A 47 48.15 -4.53 5.85
CA PRO A 47 48.42 -3.33 5.06
C PRO A 47 48.99 -3.70 3.69
N GLY A 48 48.32 -3.32 2.60
CA GLY A 48 48.71 -3.66 1.21
C GLY A 48 48.28 -5.06 0.73
N GLY A 49 47.52 -5.83 1.52
CA GLY A 49 47.10 -7.20 1.16
C GLY A 49 46.24 -7.28 -0.11
N ALA A 50 45.44 -6.24 -0.40
CA ALA A 50 44.63 -6.16 -1.61
C ALA A 50 45.48 -6.00 -2.89
N GLU A 51 46.54 -5.20 -2.83
CA GLU A 51 47.47 -4.99 -3.95
C GLU A 51 48.30 -6.26 -4.21
N ALA A 52 48.74 -6.92 -3.13
CA ALA A 52 49.42 -8.21 -3.21
C ALA A 52 48.52 -9.32 -3.81
N ALA A 53 47.24 -9.35 -3.46
CA ALA A 53 46.27 -10.27 -4.04
C ALA A 53 46.06 -9.99 -5.54
N ILE A 54 45.91 -8.72 -5.95
CA ILE A 54 45.78 -8.33 -7.36
C ILE A 54 47.03 -8.75 -8.16
N LEU A 55 48.23 -8.54 -7.62
CA LEU A 55 49.48 -8.96 -8.25
C LEU A 55 49.60 -10.49 -8.36
N ALA A 56 49.17 -11.22 -7.32
CA ALA A 56 49.15 -12.69 -7.34
C ALA A 56 48.18 -13.25 -8.39
N ILE A 57 47.05 -12.58 -8.59
CA ILE A 57 46.04 -12.93 -9.60
C ILE A 57 46.53 -12.60 -11.01
N GLN A 58 47.15 -11.44 -11.22
CA GLN A 58 47.71 -11.04 -12.52
C GLN A 58 48.83 -11.98 -12.99
N GLY A 59 49.60 -12.56 -12.06
CA GLY A 59 50.65 -13.52 -12.39
C GLY A 59 50.15 -14.93 -12.72
N LYS A 60 48.88 -15.28 -12.45
CA LYS A 60 48.35 -16.64 -12.57
C LYS A 60 46.88 -16.66 -13.03
N SER A 61 46.68 -16.83 -14.34
CA SER A 61 45.35 -16.89 -14.98
C SER A 61 44.38 -17.91 -14.36
N GLU A 62 44.89 -18.99 -13.77
CA GLU A 62 44.08 -20.03 -13.13
C GLU A 62 43.47 -19.57 -11.80
N LEU A 63 44.20 -18.76 -11.03
CA LEU A 63 43.70 -18.15 -9.79
C LEU A 63 42.61 -17.11 -10.08
N ALA A 64 42.76 -16.35 -11.17
CA ALA A 64 41.74 -15.40 -11.62
C ALA A 64 40.42 -16.11 -11.96
N ALA A 65 40.47 -17.22 -12.69
CA ALA A 65 39.30 -18.00 -13.05
C ALA A 65 38.60 -18.61 -11.82
N GLN A 66 39.36 -19.19 -10.88
CA GLN A 66 38.81 -19.75 -9.64
C GLN A 66 38.16 -18.68 -8.77
N LEU A 67 38.78 -17.51 -8.63
CA LEU A 67 38.22 -16.39 -7.88
C LEU A 67 36.94 -15.87 -8.54
N GLN A 68 36.91 -15.76 -9.87
CA GLN A 68 35.73 -15.31 -10.60
C GLN A 68 34.54 -16.27 -10.40
N ILE A 69 34.78 -17.59 -10.42
CA ILE A 69 33.75 -18.59 -10.13
C ILE A 69 33.22 -18.43 -8.70
N LYS A 70 34.10 -18.30 -7.70
CA LYS A 70 33.71 -18.12 -6.30
C LYS A 70 32.90 -16.84 -6.08
N LEU A 71 33.30 -15.73 -6.70
CA LEU A 71 32.57 -14.47 -6.62
C LEU A 71 31.22 -14.54 -7.34
N ALA A 72 31.13 -15.27 -8.47
CA ALA A 72 29.88 -15.50 -9.17
C ALA A 72 28.90 -16.36 -8.33
N GLU A 73 29.40 -17.37 -7.62
CA GLU A 73 28.60 -18.16 -6.66
C GLU A 73 28.04 -17.29 -5.53
N ILE A 74 28.87 -16.43 -4.94
CA ILE A 74 28.46 -15.49 -3.87
C ILE A 74 27.41 -14.50 -4.41
N ALA A 75 27.62 -13.96 -5.61
CA ALA A 75 26.67 -13.04 -6.24
C ALA A 75 25.33 -13.72 -6.56
N ALA A 76 25.36 -14.96 -7.06
CA ALA A 76 24.15 -15.73 -7.35
C ALA A 76 23.37 -16.05 -6.06
N ALA A 77 24.06 -16.41 -4.98
CA ALA A 77 23.43 -16.66 -3.68
C ALA A 77 22.78 -15.40 -3.10
N ALA A 78 23.48 -14.27 -3.12
CA ALA A 78 22.95 -12.98 -2.66
C ALA A 78 21.71 -12.56 -3.47
N GLN A 79 21.76 -12.67 -4.79
CA GLN A 79 20.63 -12.34 -5.65
C GLN A 79 19.42 -13.26 -5.42
N ALA A 80 19.66 -14.56 -5.21
CA ALA A 80 18.58 -15.51 -4.92
C ALA A 80 17.86 -15.17 -3.62
N GLU A 81 18.58 -14.71 -2.60
CA GLU A 81 18.00 -14.28 -1.33
C GLU A 81 17.17 -13.00 -1.48
N THR A 82 17.67 -12.01 -2.22
CA THR A 82 16.91 -10.79 -2.55
C THR A 82 15.64 -11.10 -3.32
N ASN A 83 15.71 -12.01 -4.31
CA ASN A 83 14.55 -12.42 -5.09
C ASN A 83 13.51 -13.12 -4.22
N ARG A 84 13.93 -14.03 -3.33
CA ARG A 84 13.02 -14.71 -2.38
C ARG A 84 12.34 -13.73 -1.44
N ALA A 85 13.06 -12.74 -0.93
CA ALA A 85 12.48 -11.70 -0.07
C ALA A 85 11.45 -10.87 -0.83
N ALA A 86 11.74 -10.48 -2.08
CA ALA A 86 10.81 -9.75 -2.92
C ALA A 86 9.55 -10.58 -3.26
N ASP A 87 9.69 -11.87 -3.55
CA ASP A 87 8.56 -12.75 -3.84
C ASP A 87 7.68 -12.99 -2.60
N ALA A 88 8.28 -13.14 -1.42
CA ALA A 88 7.54 -13.23 -0.16
C ALA A 88 6.73 -11.95 0.11
N GLN A 89 7.30 -10.78 -0.16
CA GLN A 89 6.58 -9.51 -0.05
C GLN A 89 5.40 -9.43 -1.03
N ARG A 90 5.61 -9.81 -2.30
CA ARG A 90 4.53 -9.84 -3.31
C ARG A 90 3.40 -10.78 -2.91
N LEU A 91 3.73 -11.96 -2.39
CA LEU A 91 2.72 -12.92 -1.92
C LEU A 91 1.91 -12.35 -0.75
N ALA A 92 2.58 -11.71 0.21
CA ALA A 92 1.91 -11.06 1.34
C ALA A 92 0.98 -9.92 0.87
N GLU A 93 1.41 -9.10 -0.09
CA GLU A 93 0.58 -8.05 -0.69
C GLU A 93 -0.63 -8.61 -1.44
N LEU A 94 -0.44 -9.69 -2.21
CA LEU A 94 -1.52 -10.35 -2.93
C LEU A 94 -2.55 -10.94 -1.98
N ASP A 95 -2.12 -11.55 -0.87
CA ASP A 95 -3.03 -12.11 0.12
C ASP A 95 -3.77 -11.01 0.89
N ALA A 96 -3.11 -9.89 1.21
CA ALA A 96 -3.75 -8.72 1.79
C ALA A 96 -4.81 -8.12 0.84
N MET A 97 -4.49 -8.00 -0.46
CA MET A 97 -5.45 -7.56 -1.47
C MET A 97 -6.64 -8.51 -1.59
N LYS A 98 -6.40 -9.83 -1.63
CA LYS A 98 -7.48 -10.83 -1.67
C LYS A 98 -8.37 -10.76 -0.44
N ALA A 99 -7.79 -10.61 0.75
CA ALA A 99 -8.56 -10.45 1.99
C ALA A 99 -9.44 -9.19 1.95
N ALA A 100 -8.88 -8.06 1.49
CA ALA A 100 -9.65 -6.82 1.31
C ALA A 100 -10.78 -6.97 0.27
N MET A 101 -10.52 -7.66 -0.85
CA MET A 101 -11.54 -7.93 -1.86
C MET A 101 -12.64 -8.86 -1.33
N ALA A 102 -12.28 -9.88 -0.55
CA ALA A 102 -13.23 -10.80 0.07
C ALA A 102 -14.12 -10.08 1.10
N ASP A 103 -13.55 -9.18 1.89
CA ASP A 103 -14.29 -8.34 2.84
C ASP A 103 -15.29 -7.43 2.12
N VAL A 104 -14.86 -6.74 1.05
CA VAL A 104 -15.74 -5.91 0.22
C VAL A 104 -16.83 -6.73 -0.46
N ALA A 105 -16.51 -7.92 -0.96
CA ALA A 105 -17.49 -8.82 -1.57
C ALA A 105 -18.53 -9.33 -0.55
N SER A 106 -18.09 -9.67 0.66
CA SER A 106 -18.95 -10.05 1.78
C SER A 106 -19.87 -8.91 2.21
N ALA A 107 -19.34 -7.68 2.32
CA ALA A 107 -20.12 -6.49 2.64
C ALA A 107 -21.20 -6.21 1.58
N ARG A 108 -20.86 -6.29 0.28
CA ARG A 108 -21.84 -6.16 -0.81
C ARG A 108 -22.88 -7.29 -0.80
N GLY A 109 -22.47 -8.52 -0.50
CA GLY A 109 -23.38 -9.66 -0.34
C GLY A 109 -24.38 -9.45 0.79
N ALA A 110 -23.92 -8.92 1.94
CA ALA A 110 -24.76 -8.58 3.07
C ALA A 110 -25.72 -7.41 2.76
N GLU A 111 -25.27 -6.37 2.06
CA GLU A 111 -26.13 -5.26 1.61
C GLU A 111 -27.21 -5.73 0.63
N VAL A 112 -26.85 -6.59 -0.33
CA VAL A 112 -27.82 -7.18 -1.27
C VAL A 112 -28.82 -8.09 -0.54
N ALA A 113 -28.37 -8.89 0.42
CA ALA A 113 -29.24 -9.73 1.24
C ALA A 113 -30.17 -8.91 2.15
N LEU A 114 -29.69 -7.79 2.71
CA LEU A 114 -30.50 -6.86 3.51
C LEU A 114 -31.49 -6.06 2.64
N ALA A 115 -31.13 -5.71 1.40
CA ALA A 115 -32.03 -5.10 0.44
C ALA A 115 -33.13 -6.07 -0.04
N GLN A 116 -32.81 -7.37 -0.15
CA GLN A 116 -33.78 -8.42 -0.45
C GLN A 116 -34.68 -8.80 0.75
N GLY A 117 -34.25 -8.47 1.98
CA GLY A 117 -34.95 -8.78 3.23
C GLY A 117 -36.17 -7.91 3.58
N HIS A 118 -36.61 -6.99 2.70
CA HIS A 118 -37.89 -6.28 2.82
C HIS A 118 -38.14 -5.53 4.16
N SER A 119 -37.09 -4.99 4.81
CA SER A 119 -37.29 -4.09 5.96
C SER A 119 -37.79 -2.73 5.49
N SER A 120 -39.01 -2.36 5.90
CA SER A 120 -39.67 -1.08 5.61
C SER A 120 -38.88 0.17 6.05
N LEU A 121 -37.84 0.00 6.87
CA LEU A 121 -36.95 1.07 7.31
C LEU A 121 -35.86 1.40 6.28
N ALA A 122 -35.44 0.45 5.43
CA ALA A 122 -34.38 0.65 4.44
C ALA A 122 -34.80 1.61 3.30
N TRP A 123 -36.10 1.68 3.03
CA TRP A 123 -36.66 2.54 1.98
C TRP A 123 -37.09 3.93 2.48
N GLY A 124 -37.11 4.17 3.80
CA GLY A 124 -37.55 5.45 4.35
C GLY A 124 -36.70 6.63 3.90
N ALA A 125 -35.37 6.50 3.97
CA ALA A 125 -34.44 7.56 3.56
C ALA A 125 -34.42 7.82 2.03
N PRO A 126 -34.37 6.79 1.15
CA PRO A 126 -34.54 6.99 -0.30
C PRO A 126 -35.89 7.60 -0.68
N LEU A 127 -37.00 7.12 -0.11
CA LEU A 127 -38.34 7.58 -0.46
C LEU A 127 -38.55 9.04 -0.06
N LEU A 128 -38.15 9.42 1.16
CA LEU A 128 -38.26 10.80 1.64
C LEU A 128 -37.36 11.75 0.83
N SER A 129 -36.14 11.31 0.49
CA SER A 129 -35.23 12.06 -0.39
C SER A 129 -35.84 12.29 -1.77
N GLY A 130 -36.48 11.26 -2.34
CA GLY A 130 -37.18 11.35 -3.63
C GLY A 130 -38.34 12.35 -3.60
N ILE A 131 -39.15 12.34 -2.54
CA ILE A 131 -40.26 13.29 -2.37
C ILE A 131 -39.74 14.73 -2.33
N ILE A 132 -38.68 15.01 -1.58
CA ILE A 132 -38.10 16.35 -1.44
C ILE A 132 -37.52 16.84 -2.78
N LEU A 133 -36.78 16.00 -3.49
CA LEU A 133 -36.21 16.34 -4.79
C LEU A 133 -37.28 16.57 -5.87
N LEU A 134 -38.35 15.76 -5.87
CA LEU A 134 -39.50 15.95 -6.77
C LEU A 134 -40.26 17.24 -6.44
N ALA A 135 -40.46 17.56 -5.16
CA ALA A 135 -41.10 18.81 -4.75
C ALA A 135 -40.27 20.03 -5.17
N PHE A 136 -38.94 19.98 -5.00
CA PHE A 136 -38.05 21.05 -5.44
C PHE A 136 -38.01 21.19 -6.97
N GLY A 137 -37.84 20.08 -7.70
CA GLY A 137 -37.86 20.09 -9.17
C GLY A 137 -39.20 20.54 -9.75
N GLY A 138 -40.31 20.13 -9.14
CA GLY A 138 -41.65 20.57 -9.50
C GLY A 138 -41.86 22.06 -9.26
N MET A 139 -41.38 22.60 -8.12
CA MET A 139 -41.43 24.03 -7.83
C MET A 139 -40.60 24.83 -8.85
N LEU A 140 -39.38 24.39 -9.16
CA LEU A 140 -38.55 25.01 -10.20
C LEU A 140 -39.25 25.00 -11.56
N PHE A 141 -39.87 23.88 -11.93
CA PHE A 141 -40.61 23.77 -13.18
C PHE A 141 -41.78 24.77 -13.24
N VAL A 142 -42.55 24.93 -12.16
CA VAL A 142 -43.64 25.91 -12.10
C VAL A 142 -43.12 27.35 -12.20
N VAL A 143 -42.04 27.68 -11.48
CA VAL A 143 -41.42 29.02 -11.51
C VAL A 143 -40.90 29.35 -12.92
N LEU A 144 -40.33 28.37 -13.64
CA LEU A 144 -39.79 28.56 -14.99
C LEU A 144 -40.88 28.61 -16.07
N THR A 145 -42.03 27.98 -15.85
CA THR A 145 -43.09 27.85 -16.89
C THR A 145 -44.30 28.75 -16.66
N ARG A 146 -44.48 29.33 -15.46
CA ARG A 146 -45.60 30.21 -15.13
C ARG A 146 -45.13 31.53 -14.52
N ALA A 147 -45.71 32.64 -14.98
CA ALA A 147 -45.51 33.94 -14.37
C ALA A 147 -46.10 33.98 -12.96
N ILE A 148 -45.27 34.32 -11.96
CA ILE A 148 -45.69 34.43 -10.57
C ILE A 148 -46.30 35.82 -10.35
N PRO A 149 -47.52 35.91 -9.78
CA PRO A 149 -48.13 37.20 -9.44
C PRO A 149 -47.24 38.04 -8.52
N GLU A 150 -47.13 39.35 -8.77
CA GLU A 150 -46.20 40.23 -8.02
C GLU A 150 -46.39 40.17 -6.49
N ASN A 151 -47.64 40.03 -6.03
CA ASN A 151 -47.98 39.90 -4.60
C ASN A 151 -47.44 38.62 -3.94
N SER A 152 -47.03 37.63 -4.74
CA SER A 152 -46.60 36.29 -4.28
C SER A 152 -45.13 36.02 -4.57
N THR A 153 -44.43 36.92 -5.26
CA THR A 153 -43.02 36.77 -5.64
C THR A 153 -42.10 36.63 -4.43
N ALA A 154 -42.28 37.47 -3.41
CA ALA A 154 -41.50 37.42 -2.17
C ALA A 154 -41.69 36.08 -1.43
N LEU A 155 -42.93 35.60 -1.31
CA LEU A 155 -43.24 34.32 -0.68
C LEU A 155 -42.69 33.14 -1.50
N ALA A 156 -42.80 33.19 -2.83
CA ALA A 156 -42.27 32.17 -3.71
C ALA A 156 -40.73 32.06 -3.61
N ASN A 157 -40.02 33.19 -3.52
CA ASN A 157 -38.56 33.21 -3.37
C ASN A 157 -38.11 32.65 -2.01
N VAL A 158 -38.84 32.95 -0.93
CA VAL A 158 -38.57 32.36 0.40
C VAL A 158 -38.78 30.85 0.38
N LEU A 159 -39.89 30.36 -0.17
CA LEU A 159 -40.19 28.93 -0.28
C LEU A 159 -39.21 28.20 -1.21
N LEU A 160 -38.77 28.84 -2.28
CA LEU A 160 -37.76 28.29 -3.17
C LEU A 160 -36.41 28.15 -2.44
N GLY A 161 -36.03 29.15 -1.64
CA GLY A 161 -34.83 29.10 -0.81
C GLY A 161 -34.87 27.99 0.23
N THR A 162 -36.00 27.79 0.92
CA THR A 162 -36.13 26.70 1.91
C THR A 162 -36.10 25.32 1.26
N LEU A 163 -36.77 25.14 0.12
CA LEU A 163 -36.72 23.89 -0.65
C LEU A 163 -35.30 23.61 -1.18
N ALA A 164 -34.58 24.63 -1.66
CA ALA A 164 -33.19 24.49 -2.10
C ALA A 164 -32.27 24.06 -0.94
N ALA A 165 -32.48 24.59 0.27
CA ALA A 165 -31.75 24.19 1.46
C ALA A 165 -32.04 22.72 1.83
N MET A 166 -33.31 22.28 1.77
CA MET A 166 -33.68 20.89 2.01
C MET A 166 -33.09 19.94 0.96
N ALA A 167 -33.08 20.32 -0.32
CA ALA A 167 -32.45 19.55 -1.38
C ALA A 167 -30.93 19.44 -1.18
N THR A 168 -30.29 20.52 -0.73
CA THR A 168 -28.86 20.52 -0.38
C THR A 168 -28.58 19.59 0.80
N GLN A 169 -29.47 19.57 1.80
CA GLN A 169 -29.34 18.68 2.95
C GLN A 169 -29.47 17.20 2.55
N VAL A 170 -30.37 16.89 1.61
CA VAL A 170 -30.48 15.55 1.01
C VAL A 170 -29.19 15.20 0.26
N ALA A 171 -28.67 16.09 -0.59
CA ALA A 171 -27.41 15.87 -1.30
C ALA A 171 -26.24 15.63 -0.31
N ASN A 172 -26.15 16.42 0.75
CA ASN A 172 -25.14 16.25 1.81
C ASN A 172 -25.31 14.94 2.59
N PHE A 173 -26.53 14.48 2.83
CA PHE A 173 -26.79 13.20 3.47
C PHE A 173 -26.21 12.05 2.63
N TRP A 174 -26.46 12.04 1.33
CA TRP A 174 -25.96 10.98 0.43
C TRP A 174 -24.45 11.07 0.20
N LEU A 175 -23.89 12.27 0.05
CA LEU A 175 -22.45 12.47 -0.13
C LEU A 175 -21.65 12.22 1.17
N GLY A 176 -22.21 12.60 2.32
CA GLY A 176 -21.56 12.48 3.63
C GLY A 176 -21.68 11.09 4.26
N SER A 177 -22.81 10.40 4.11
CA SER A 177 -23.01 9.05 4.67
C SER A 177 -22.06 8.01 4.07
N SER A 178 -21.67 8.17 2.80
CA SER A 178 -20.73 7.30 2.12
C SER A 178 -19.31 7.39 2.69
N SER A 179 -18.87 8.57 3.11
CA SER A 179 -17.55 8.79 3.74
C SER A 179 -17.56 8.50 5.24
N GLY A 180 -18.63 8.86 5.94
CA GLY A 180 -18.77 8.65 7.38
C GLY A 180 -18.81 7.18 7.79
N SER A 181 -19.39 6.30 6.96
CA SER A 181 -19.47 4.86 7.23
C SER A 181 -18.13 4.16 7.08
N ALA A 182 -17.32 4.56 6.09
CA ALA A 182 -15.95 4.08 5.90
C ALA A 182 -15.04 4.48 7.08
N SER A 183 -15.11 5.74 7.52
CA SER A 183 -14.33 6.24 8.68
C SER A 183 -14.74 5.58 10.00
N LYS A 184 -16.04 5.34 10.23
CA LYS A 184 -16.50 4.61 11.42
C LYS A 184 -16.06 3.14 11.43
N SER A 185 -16.09 2.48 10.28
CA SER A 185 -15.65 1.09 10.16
C SER A 185 -14.14 0.96 10.42
N LEU A 186 -13.34 1.91 9.92
CA LEU A 186 -11.91 2.01 10.23
C LEU A 186 -11.64 2.27 11.72
N LEU A 187 -12.42 3.15 12.36
CA LEU A 187 -12.27 3.44 13.78
C LEU A 187 -12.69 2.25 14.65
N LEU A 188 -13.74 1.53 14.28
CA LEU A 188 -14.19 0.33 14.98
C LEU A 188 -13.20 -0.83 14.83
N ALA A 189 -12.65 -1.04 13.62
CA ALA A 189 -11.61 -2.03 13.37
C ALA A 189 -10.33 -1.78 14.17
N ASN A 190 -10.00 -0.51 14.45
CA ASN A 190 -8.86 -0.11 15.27
C ASN A 190 -9.18 0.06 16.76
N SER A 191 -10.44 -0.07 17.17
CA SER A 191 -10.83 0.05 18.58
C SER A 191 -10.79 -1.31 19.28
N MET A 192 -10.18 -1.37 20.48
CA MET A 192 -10.20 -2.59 21.30
C MET A 192 -11.63 -2.87 21.79
N PRO A 193 -12.15 -4.10 21.64
CA PRO A 193 -13.45 -4.48 22.20
C PRO A 193 -13.45 -4.30 23.72
N ILE A 194 -14.50 -3.68 24.26
CA ILE A 194 -14.68 -3.54 25.71
C ILE A 194 -14.86 -4.95 26.30
N PRO A 195 -14.01 -5.37 27.27
CA PRO A 195 -14.13 -6.68 27.90
C PRO A 195 -15.51 -6.83 28.53
N ASN A 196 -16.20 -7.93 28.22
CA ASN A 196 -17.50 -8.28 28.78
C ASN A 196 -17.37 -8.45 30.31
N GLN A 197 -17.72 -7.41 31.05
CA GLN A 197 -17.85 -7.44 32.50
C GLN A 197 -19.09 -8.29 32.81
N GLY A 198 -18.88 -9.59 32.98
CA GLY A 198 -19.92 -10.57 33.26
C GLY A 198 -20.82 -10.10 34.41
N LYS A 199 -22.13 -10.14 34.19
CA LYS A 199 -23.11 -9.85 35.24
C LYS A 199 -22.94 -10.90 36.36
N PRO A 200 -22.79 -10.50 37.64
CA PRO A 200 -22.78 -11.45 38.74
C PRO A 200 -24.15 -12.15 38.81
N GLN A 201 -24.12 -13.48 38.96
CA GLN A 201 -25.29 -14.32 39.20
C GLN A 201 -25.82 -14.14 40.61
#